data_AF-A0A3E0W1F3-F1
#
_entry.id   AF-A0A3E0W1F3-F1
#
_cell.length_a   1.000
_cell.length_b   1.000
_cell.length_c   1.000
_cell.angle_alpha   90.00
_cell.angle_beta   90.00
_cell.angle_gamma   90.00
#
_symmetry.space_group_name_H-M   'P 1'
#
loop_
_entity.id
_entity.type
_entity.pdbx_description
1 polymer ?
#
loop_
_entity_poly.entity_id
_entity_poly.type
_entity_poly.pdbx_seq_one_letter_code
_entity_poly.pdbx_strand_id
1 'polypeptide(L)'
;MVGLIPKGRIQYANDAVTADLLETEDSLTRNAAKGIVDPLVSSALADPATSGIVTGAAVTAVAAQLGNAGIVKGARSLTRRWGRGLVFTFGGKLTWLQTDLKGNPPRESAAAIAAAGDSGLFTQGAIQKRQMSRRWPYALPIIIGGKIVAYFDWAGNLFSGDGTFLAGKGAVKSWNAFGDSTTFGADLTDPTNQCWTTLLGTLLGITMGKYGQPGARADEITARAGALRVNATVTGGTIPAQGGSVMLTGLTADTLRGTNIASYEIEVVTPAGQRIRGTLYRTDANVRTFTRTSAGGAVAVGSVYIDSYTGRQWRDNPALFGMGINDEPLLTGNGGTRTVLDVQTWYRAQISTFRDEWWNWGVLDRGASEAAGTVNGDYIRALEAWFVSTQGVRFIPVRRYLASPQALADAALYQAGFTPTSQDNTDVAAGTVPQSLRFAGSVHLNPLGHQLMAAFIASWLRQYSRYASTFTLAA
;
A
#
# COMPACT_ATOMS: atom_id res chain seq x y z
N MET A 1 -24.50 16.61 2.78
CA MET A 1 -24.99 15.40 3.46
C MET A 1 -25.95 14.67 2.54
N VAL A 2 -25.53 13.57 1.91
CA VAL A 2 -26.40 12.74 1.07
C VAL A 2 -26.86 11.58 1.96
N GLY A 3 -28.16 11.51 2.23
CA GLY A 3 -28.73 10.48 3.11
C GLY A 3 -28.70 9.09 2.47
N LEU A 4 -28.35 8.08 3.27
CA LEU A 4 -28.42 6.66 2.92
C LEU A 4 -29.87 6.27 2.56
N ILE A 5 -30.05 5.44 1.52
CA ILE A 5 -31.37 4.92 1.12
C ILE A 5 -31.77 3.79 2.10
N PRO A 6 -32.97 3.82 2.70
CA PRO A 6 -33.40 2.76 3.61
C PRO A 6 -33.60 1.41 2.90
N LYS A 7 -32.99 0.34 3.44
CA LYS A 7 -33.02 -1.06 2.97
C LYS A 7 -34.42 -1.57 2.53
N GLY A 8 -35.48 -1.11 3.18
CA GLY A 8 -36.84 -1.59 2.94
C GLY A 8 -37.39 -1.34 1.53
N ARG A 9 -36.87 -0.34 0.79
CA ARG A 9 -37.33 -0.05 -0.58
C ARG A 9 -36.70 -0.95 -1.66
N ILE A 10 -35.60 -1.63 -1.35
CA ILE A 10 -34.90 -2.53 -2.28
C ILE A 10 -35.44 -3.97 -2.14
N GLN A 11 -35.85 -4.37 -0.93
CA GLN A 11 -36.44 -5.68 -0.64
C GLN A 11 -37.72 -5.93 -1.46
N TYR A 12 -38.65 -4.97 -1.47
CA TYR A 12 -39.93 -5.05 -2.18
C TYR A 12 -39.77 -5.27 -3.71
N ALA A 13 -38.71 -4.72 -4.31
CA ALA A 13 -38.44 -4.86 -5.74
C ALA A 13 -37.84 -6.24 -6.10
N ASN A 14 -37.20 -6.92 -5.14
CA ASN A 14 -36.59 -8.23 -5.35
C ASN A 14 -37.59 -9.39 -5.17
N ASP A 15 -38.56 -9.23 -4.28
CA ASP A 15 -39.55 -10.28 -3.97
C ASP A 15 -40.56 -10.49 -5.11
N ALA A 16 -40.89 -9.42 -5.87
CA ALA A 16 -41.78 -9.48 -7.03
C ALA A 16 -41.21 -10.26 -8.24
N VAL A 17 -39.89 -10.50 -8.29
CA VAL A 17 -39.19 -11.13 -9.43
C VAL A 17 -38.91 -12.62 -9.19
N THR A 18 -38.86 -13.05 -7.93
CA THR A 18 -38.47 -14.41 -7.54
C THR A 18 -39.58 -15.44 -7.81
N ALA A 19 -40.83 -15.01 -7.96
CA ALA A 19 -41.97 -15.88 -8.23
C ALA A 19 -42.01 -16.46 -9.67
N ASP A 20 -41.20 -15.93 -10.59
CA ASP A 20 -41.35 -16.19 -12.05
C ASP A 20 -40.31 -17.18 -12.62
N LEU A 21 -39.34 -17.64 -11.82
CA LEU A 21 -38.12 -18.31 -12.32
C LEU A 21 -37.92 -19.77 -11.85
N LEU A 22 -38.92 -20.40 -11.22
CA LEU A 22 -38.81 -21.75 -10.67
C LEU A 22 -39.04 -22.89 -11.69
N GLU A 23 -39.07 -22.64 -13.00
CA GLU A 23 -39.29 -23.67 -14.01
C GLU A 23 -38.09 -23.82 -14.97
N THR A 24 -37.42 -25.00 -14.89
CA THR A 24 -36.61 -25.73 -15.92
C THR A 24 -35.06 -25.68 -15.91
N GLU A 25 -34.42 -26.86 -15.74
CA GLU A 25 -32.99 -27.21 -15.90
C GLU A 25 -32.85 -28.53 -16.71
N ASP A 26 -31.76 -28.72 -17.50
CA ASP A 26 -31.07 -30.04 -17.68
C ASP A 26 -29.65 -29.97 -18.35
N SER A 27 -28.94 -31.12 -18.42
CA SER A 27 -27.53 -31.42 -18.10
C SER A 27 -26.57 -31.86 -19.24
N LEU A 28 -26.91 -31.70 -20.52
CA LEU A 28 -26.18 -32.35 -21.64
C LEU A 28 -24.80 -31.76 -22.04
N THR A 29 -24.45 -30.55 -21.61
CA THR A 29 -23.25 -29.82 -22.09
C THR A 29 -21.92 -30.38 -21.58
N ARG A 30 -21.95 -31.20 -20.52
CA ARG A 30 -20.74 -31.55 -19.76
C ARG A 30 -19.86 -32.62 -20.42
N ASN A 31 -20.40 -33.45 -21.32
CA ASN A 31 -19.68 -34.58 -21.90
C ASN A 31 -18.92 -34.24 -23.21
N ALA A 32 -19.32 -33.21 -23.94
CA ALA A 32 -18.72 -32.85 -25.23
C ALA A 32 -17.34 -32.17 -25.07
N ALA A 33 -17.12 -31.44 -23.97
CA ALA A 33 -15.89 -30.67 -23.77
C ALA A 33 -14.65 -31.55 -23.49
N LYS A 34 -14.83 -32.79 -23.05
CA LYS A 34 -13.74 -33.66 -22.60
C LYS A 34 -13.00 -34.38 -23.75
N GLY A 35 -13.62 -34.51 -24.92
CA GLY A 35 -13.03 -35.22 -26.07
C GLY A 35 -12.07 -34.41 -26.94
N ILE A 36 -12.00 -33.09 -26.75
CA ILE A 36 -11.31 -32.16 -27.67
C ILE A 36 -9.97 -31.67 -27.09
N VAL A 37 -9.87 -31.56 -25.78
CA VAL A 37 -8.74 -30.88 -25.10
C VAL A 37 -7.48 -31.75 -25.02
N ASP A 38 -7.64 -33.05 -24.82
CA ASP A 38 -6.53 -33.96 -24.51
C ASP A 38 -5.55 -34.21 -25.70
N PRO A 39 -5.97 -34.30 -26.97
CA PRO A 39 -5.05 -34.55 -28.10
C PRO A 39 -4.19 -33.34 -28.50
N LEU A 40 -4.72 -32.12 -28.30
CA LEU A 40 -4.05 -30.86 -28.66
C LEU A 40 -2.89 -30.53 -27.71
N VAL A 41 -3.07 -30.84 -26.42
CA VAL A 41 -2.03 -30.65 -25.40
C VAL A 41 -0.88 -31.64 -25.60
N SER A 42 -1.17 -32.89 -26.01
CA SER A 42 -0.14 -33.91 -26.20
C SER A 42 0.77 -33.66 -27.42
N SER A 43 0.29 -32.93 -28.44
CA SER A 43 1.05 -32.67 -29.66
C SER A 43 1.95 -31.43 -29.56
N ALA A 44 1.55 -30.44 -28.75
CA ALA A 44 2.32 -29.21 -28.54
C ALA A 44 3.57 -29.40 -27.63
N LEU A 45 3.62 -30.50 -26.88
CA LEU A 45 4.73 -30.81 -25.96
C LEU A 45 5.92 -31.53 -26.63
N ALA A 46 5.81 -31.94 -27.91
CA ALA A 46 6.81 -32.81 -28.56
C ALA A 46 7.81 -32.10 -29.51
N ASP A 47 7.54 -30.87 -29.98
CA ASP A 47 8.47 -30.10 -30.82
C ASP A 47 8.35 -28.57 -30.57
N PRO A 48 9.39 -27.91 -30.03
CA PRO A 48 9.34 -26.48 -29.72
C PRO A 48 9.26 -25.55 -30.95
N ALA A 49 9.64 -26.00 -32.15
CA ALA A 49 9.64 -25.18 -33.35
C ALA A 49 8.24 -24.98 -33.95
N THR A 50 7.24 -25.75 -33.53
CA THR A 50 5.86 -25.64 -34.03
C THR A 50 5.03 -24.55 -33.35
N SER A 51 5.52 -23.93 -32.26
CA SER A 51 4.79 -22.87 -31.54
C SER A 51 4.56 -21.60 -32.37
N GLY A 52 5.44 -21.32 -33.34
CA GLY A 52 5.36 -20.13 -34.20
C GLY A 52 4.48 -20.26 -35.44
N ILE A 53 4.15 -21.47 -35.89
CA ILE A 53 3.44 -21.70 -37.17
C ILE A 53 1.95 -22.05 -36.96
N VAL A 54 1.55 -22.43 -35.74
CA VAL A 54 0.19 -22.99 -35.49
C VAL A 54 -0.92 -21.93 -35.44
N THR A 55 -0.66 -20.64 -35.22
CA THR A 55 -1.75 -19.67 -34.99
C THR A 55 -2.51 -19.25 -36.25
N GLY A 56 -1.89 -19.28 -37.43
CA GLY A 56 -2.54 -18.92 -38.69
C GLY A 56 -3.16 -20.11 -39.41
N ALA A 57 -2.35 -21.14 -39.67
CA ALA A 57 -2.75 -22.28 -40.49
C ALA A 57 -3.78 -23.20 -39.80
N ALA A 58 -3.75 -23.32 -38.46
CA ALA A 58 -4.72 -24.14 -37.74
C ALA A 58 -6.12 -23.50 -37.73
N VAL A 59 -6.22 -22.17 -37.64
CA VAL A 59 -7.51 -21.46 -37.67
C VAL A 59 -8.16 -21.59 -39.04
N THR A 60 -7.37 -21.50 -40.12
CA THR A 60 -7.87 -21.67 -41.49
C THR A 60 -8.25 -23.13 -41.78
N ALA A 61 -7.48 -24.10 -41.29
CA ALA A 61 -7.79 -25.53 -41.44
C ALA A 61 -9.03 -25.98 -40.64
N VAL A 62 -9.23 -25.44 -39.44
CA VAL A 62 -10.42 -25.67 -38.61
C VAL A 62 -11.66 -25.03 -39.24
N ALA A 63 -11.56 -23.79 -39.73
CA ALA A 63 -12.66 -23.14 -40.44
C ALA A 63 -13.05 -23.88 -41.73
N ALA A 64 -12.06 -24.42 -42.47
CA ALA A 64 -12.30 -25.22 -43.67
C ALA A 64 -12.93 -26.59 -43.35
N GLN A 65 -12.53 -27.26 -42.27
CA GLN A 65 -13.18 -28.51 -41.82
C GLN A 65 -14.60 -28.27 -41.29
N LEU A 66 -14.85 -27.18 -40.58
CA LEU A 66 -16.18 -26.80 -40.09
C LEU A 66 -17.15 -26.45 -41.24
N GLY A 67 -16.64 -25.85 -42.32
CA GLY A 67 -17.38 -25.64 -43.56
C GLY A 67 -17.68 -26.95 -44.30
N ASN A 68 -16.68 -27.84 -44.43
CA ASN A 68 -16.83 -29.14 -45.09
C ASN A 68 -17.71 -30.12 -44.31
N ALA A 69 -17.82 -29.97 -42.99
CA ALA A 69 -18.72 -30.75 -42.13
C ALA A 69 -20.20 -30.32 -42.24
N GLY A 70 -20.53 -29.32 -43.05
CA GLY A 70 -21.92 -28.94 -43.34
C GLY A 70 -22.67 -28.25 -42.19
N ILE A 71 -21.96 -27.77 -41.17
CA ILE A 71 -22.54 -27.18 -39.96
C ILE A 71 -23.14 -25.77 -40.21
N VAL A 72 -22.85 -25.15 -41.36
CA VAL A 72 -23.45 -23.87 -41.76
C VAL A 72 -24.23 -24.00 -43.07
N LYS A 73 -25.44 -24.54 -42.97
CA LYS A 73 -26.51 -24.31 -43.96
C LYS A 73 -27.80 -23.92 -43.22
N GLY A 74 -28.27 -22.70 -43.43
CA GLY A 74 -29.58 -22.28 -42.93
C GLY A 74 -29.69 -20.84 -42.44
N ALA A 75 -29.01 -19.87 -43.06
CA ALA A 75 -29.37 -18.46 -42.86
C ALA A 75 -30.44 -18.07 -43.88
N ARG A 76 -31.72 -18.18 -43.50
CA ARG A 76 -32.78 -17.34 -44.07
C ARG A 76 -33.38 -16.48 -42.96
N SER A 77 -33.60 -15.22 -43.34
CA SER A 77 -34.09 -14.10 -42.52
C SER A 77 -35.27 -14.48 -41.63
N LEU A 78 -35.09 -14.30 -40.31
CA LEU A 78 -36.17 -14.11 -39.36
C LEU A 78 -35.85 -12.87 -38.51
N THR A 79 -36.82 -11.98 -38.48
CA THR A 79 -36.74 -10.60 -38.00
C THR A 79 -36.68 -10.47 -36.48
N ARG A 80 -36.13 -9.33 -36.05
CA ARG A 80 -36.35 -8.61 -34.78
C ARG A 80 -36.39 -9.43 -33.48
N ARG A 81 -35.24 -9.59 -32.81
CA ARG A 81 -35.02 -9.45 -31.34
C ARG A 81 -33.63 -10.00 -30.98
N TRP A 82 -32.94 -9.38 -30.00
CA TRP A 82 -31.63 -9.75 -29.40
C TRP A 82 -30.38 -9.48 -30.29
N GLY A 83 -29.37 -8.65 -30.01
CA GLY A 83 -28.93 -7.74 -28.94
C GLY A 83 -27.68 -6.97 -29.45
N ARG A 84 -27.26 -5.89 -28.78
CA ARG A 84 -26.33 -4.84 -29.27
C ARG A 84 -24.94 -4.91 -28.62
N GLY A 85 -23.88 -4.70 -29.40
CA GLY A 85 -22.51 -4.51 -28.89
C GLY A 85 -22.13 -3.03 -28.78
N LEU A 86 -21.30 -2.68 -27.79
CA LEU A 86 -20.68 -1.35 -27.67
C LEU A 86 -19.17 -1.47 -27.92
N VAL A 87 -18.63 -0.62 -28.78
CA VAL A 87 -17.21 -0.56 -29.13
C VAL A 87 -16.65 0.74 -28.60
N PHE A 88 -15.55 0.67 -27.86
CA PHE A 88 -14.79 1.85 -27.45
C PHE A 88 -13.33 1.46 -27.21
N THR A 89 -12.44 2.42 -27.40
CA THR A 89 -11.00 2.19 -27.46
C THR A 89 -10.29 3.00 -26.41
N PHE A 90 -9.82 2.35 -25.35
CA PHE A 90 -8.93 2.98 -24.40
C PHE A 90 -7.46 2.67 -24.84
N GLY A 91 -7.00 3.49 -25.82
CA GLY A 91 -5.67 3.79 -26.38
C GLY A 91 -4.84 2.70 -27.00
N GLY A 92 -5.04 2.61 -28.29
CA GLY A 92 -4.24 1.79 -29.20
C GLY A 92 -4.61 0.32 -29.21
N LYS A 93 -5.37 -0.20 -28.24
CA LYS A 93 -5.86 -1.58 -28.26
C LYS A 93 -7.37 -1.67 -28.39
N LEU A 94 -7.80 -2.45 -29.37
CA LEU A 94 -9.19 -2.81 -29.62
C LEU A 94 -9.65 -3.82 -28.57
N THR A 95 -10.83 -3.63 -27.99
CA THR A 95 -11.42 -4.61 -27.10
C THR A 95 -12.91 -4.69 -27.29
N TRP A 96 -13.40 -5.92 -27.29
CA TRP A 96 -14.77 -6.27 -27.58
C TRP A 96 -15.44 -6.78 -26.32
N LEU A 97 -16.65 -6.30 -26.05
CA LEU A 97 -17.48 -6.77 -24.95
C LEU A 97 -18.74 -7.38 -25.56
N GLN A 98 -18.70 -8.70 -25.74
CA GLN A 98 -19.92 -9.47 -25.96
C GLN A 98 -20.47 -9.86 -24.60
N THR A 99 -21.68 -9.37 -24.30
CA THR A 99 -22.46 -9.94 -23.21
C THR A 99 -23.26 -11.11 -23.77
N ASP A 100 -23.26 -12.24 -23.08
CA ASP A 100 -24.29 -13.25 -23.31
C ASP A 100 -25.66 -12.71 -22.83
N LEU A 101 -26.72 -13.48 -23.05
CA LEU A 101 -28.09 -13.11 -22.66
C LEU A 101 -28.27 -12.96 -21.13
N LYS A 102 -27.23 -13.17 -20.31
CA LYS A 102 -27.25 -13.10 -18.84
C LYS A 102 -26.21 -12.14 -18.22
N GLY A 103 -25.36 -11.47 -18.99
CA GLY A 103 -24.62 -10.27 -18.56
C GLY A 103 -23.30 -10.48 -17.81
N ASN A 104 -22.63 -11.64 -17.90
CA ASN A 104 -21.33 -11.84 -17.26
C ASN A 104 -20.13 -11.66 -18.23
N PRO A 105 -19.01 -11.04 -17.81
CA PRO A 105 -17.79 -10.88 -18.62
C PRO A 105 -16.73 -11.97 -18.36
N PRO A 106 -15.92 -12.41 -19.37
CA PRO A 106 -14.68 -13.15 -19.12
C PRO A 106 -13.41 -12.32 -19.35
N ARG A 107 -12.61 -12.25 -18.28
CA ARG A 107 -11.15 -12.03 -18.06
C ARG A 107 -10.26 -11.12 -18.93
N GLU A 108 -10.62 -10.67 -20.13
CA GLU A 108 -9.72 -9.85 -20.99
C GLU A 108 -10.07 -8.35 -21.03
N SER A 109 -11.24 -7.98 -20.50
CA SER A 109 -11.79 -6.62 -20.53
C SER A 109 -11.05 -5.58 -19.66
N ALA A 110 -10.08 -6.02 -18.85
CA ALA A 110 -9.32 -5.16 -17.94
C ALA A 110 -8.16 -4.40 -18.61
N ALA A 111 -7.68 -4.82 -19.78
CA ALA A 111 -6.58 -4.15 -20.48
C ALA A 111 -7.04 -2.93 -21.32
N ALA A 112 -8.36 -2.75 -21.48
CA ALA A 112 -9.00 -1.94 -22.50
C ALA A 112 -9.69 -0.68 -22.01
N ILE A 113 -9.64 -0.46 -20.70
CA ILE A 113 -10.18 0.70 -19.98
C ILE A 113 -9.02 1.71 -19.73
N ALA A 114 -7.82 1.46 -20.27
CA ALA A 114 -6.59 2.22 -19.99
C ALA A 114 -6.18 3.40 -20.93
N ALA A 115 -6.74 3.63 -22.15
CA ALA A 115 -6.49 4.91 -22.87
C ALA A 115 -7.53 5.66 -23.82
N ALA A 116 -8.80 5.94 -23.45
CA ALA A 116 -9.89 6.64 -24.19
C ALA A 116 -10.30 7.91 -23.44
N GLY A 117 -9.39 8.41 -22.61
CA GLY A 117 -9.57 9.69 -21.95
C GLY A 117 -9.41 10.90 -22.87
N ASP A 118 -9.04 10.76 -24.16
CA ASP A 118 -8.31 11.86 -24.83
C ASP A 118 -8.57 12.15 -26.34
N SER A 119 -9.78 11.92 -26.91
CA SER A 119 -10.03 12.40 -28.30
C SER A 119 -11.46 12.87 -28.60
N GLY A 120 -11.58 14.05 -29.21
CA GLY A 120 -12.79 14.87 -29.36
C GLY A 120 -13.88 14.41 -30.35
N LEU A 121 -14.38 13.16 -30.23
CA LEU A 121 -15.47 12.61 -31.05
C LEU A 121 -16.69 12.15 -30.20
N PHE A 122 -17.19 13.03 -29.32
CA PHE A 122 -18.47 12.82 -28.64
C PHE A 122 -19.62 13.51 -29.39
N THR A 123 -20.06 12.94 -30.52
CA THR A 123 -21.34 13.30 -31.14
C THR A 123 -22.47 12.40 -30.61
N GLN A 124 -23.58 13.04 -30.27
CA GLN A 124 -24.83 12.52 -29.70
C GLN A 124 -25.31 11.20 -30.35
N GLY A 125 -25.61 10.16 -29.54
CA GLY A 125 -26.44 9.05 -30.05
C GLY A 125 -26.61 7.80 -29.18
N ALA A 126 -25.62 7.35 -28.40
CA ALA A 126 -25.66 6.03 -27.75
C ALA A 126 -25.82 6.02 -26.22
N ILE A 127 -25.96 7.18 -25.59
CA ILE A 127 -26.44 7.28 -24.20
C ILE A 127 -27.89 7.73 -24.26
N GLN A 128 -28.82 6.78 -24.46
CA GLN A 128 -30.23 7.08 -24.29
C GLN A 128 -30.54 7.09 -22.79
N LYS A 129 -30.74 8.33 -22.30
CA LYS A 129 -30.95 8.77 -20.91
C LYS A 129 -29.69 8.82 -20.05
N ARG A 130 -28.97 9.95 -20.18
CA ARG A 130 -28.60 10.69 -18.96
C ARG A 130 -29.91 11.09 -18.29
N GLN A 131 -30.42 10.27 -17.37
CA GLN A 131 -31.47 10.74 -16.48
C GLN A 131 -30.78 11.69 -15.47
N MET A 132 -30.54 12.94 -15.89
CA MET A 132 -30.17 14.03 -15.00
C MET A 132 -31.39 14.38 -14.17
N SER A 133 -31.69 13.52 -13.21
CA SER A 133 -32.70 13.76 -12.20
C SER A 133 -31.95 13.94 -10.90
N ARG A 134 -32.07 15.14 -10.30
CA ARG A 134 -31.63 15.47 -8.93
C ARG A 134 -32.16 14.49 -7.86
N ARG A 135 -33.01 13.52 -8.21
CA ARG A 135 -33.53 12.47 -7.30
C ARG A 135 -32.67 11.21 -7.21
N TRP A 136 -31.65 11.02 -8.06
CA TRP A 136 -30.85 9.79 -8.04
C TRP A 136 -29.37 10.09 -7.70
N PRO A 137 -28.78 9.41 -6.70
CA PRO A 137 -27.44 9.74 -6.18
C PRO A 137 -26.28 9.20 -7.05
N TYR A 138 -26.55 8.58 -8.19
CA TYR A 138 -25.55 7.90 -9.04
C TYR A 138 -25.43 8.52 -10.43
N ALA A 139 -24.20 8.57 -10.94
CA ALA A 139 -23.85 9.10 -12.25
C ALA A 139 -24.06 8.06 -13.37
N LEU A 140 -23.84 6.77 -13.08
CA LEU A 140 -23.98 5.70 -14.07
C LEU A 140 -24.31 4.34 -13.42
N PRO A 141 -25.56 3.86 -13.44
CA PRO A 141 -25.89 2.52 -12.98
C PRO A 141 -25.58 1.45 -14.04
N ILE A 142 -25.09 0.29 -13.59
CA ILE A 142 -24.93 -0.95 -14.34
C ILE A 142 -26.06 -1.88 -13.90
N ILE A 143 -26.93 -2.28 -14.84
CA ILE A 143 -28.16 -3.02 -14.56
C ILE A 143 -28.12 -4.37 -15.29
N ILE A 144 -28.30 -5.46 -14.55
CA ILE A 144 -28.43 -6.83 -15.08
C ILE A 144 -29.74 -7.42 -14.57
N GLY A 145 -30.55 -7.96 -15.48
CA GLY A 145 -31.85 -8.55 -15.12
C GLY A 145 -32.79 -7.57 -14.40
N GLY A 146 -32.74 -6.28 -14.74
CA GLY A 146 -33.55 -5.23 -14.09
C GLY A 146 -33.07 -4.79 -12.71
N LYS A 147 -32.01 -5.39 -12.16
CA LYS A 147 -31.40 -5.01 -10.88
C LYS A 147 -30.15 -4.18 -11.13
N ILE A 148 -29.97 -3.10 -10.37
CA ILE A 148 -28.66 -2.44 -10.30
C ILE A 148 -27.71 -3.46 -9.69
N VAL A 149 -26.64 -3.82 -10.40
CA VAL A 149 -25.59 -4.73 -9.90
C VAL A 149 -24.33 -3.97 -9.52
N ALA A 150 -24.14 -2.78 -10.10
CA ALA A 150 -23.12 -1.82 -9.71
C ALA A 150 -23.52 -0.41 -10.17
N TYR A 151 -22.89 0.64 -9.66
CA TYR A 151 -23.07 2.00 -10.15
C TYR A 151 -21.84 2.86 -9.88
N PHE A 152 -21.59 3.85 -10.74
CA PHE A 152 -20.69 4.95 -10.42
C PHE A 152 -21.45 6.08 -9.74
N ASP A 153 -20.93 6.59 -8.64
CA ASP A 153 -21.38 7.86 -8.08
C ASP A 153 -20.86 9.05 -8.90
N TRP A 154 -21.26 10.26 -8.53
CA TRP A 154 -20.83 11.50 -9.19
C TRP A 154 -19.35 11.84 -9.00
N ALA A 155 -18.64 11.14 -8.10
CA ALA A 155 -17.22 11.27 -7.89
C ALA A 155 -16.40 10.19 -8.64
N GLY A 156 -17.06 9.34 -9.44
CA GLY A 156 -16.40 8.27 -10.20
C GLY A 156 -16.10 7.02 -9.36
N ASN A 157 -16.73 6.88 -8.19
CA ASN A 157 -16.62 5.69 -7.36
C ASN A 157 -17.62 4.63 -7.81
N LEU A 158 -17.13 3.43 -8.09
CA LEU A 158 -17.89 2.22 -8.32
C LEU A 158 -18.38 1.61 -6.99
N PHE A 159 -19.68 1.39 -6.90
CA PHE A 159 -20.35 0.64 -5.85
C PHE A 159 -21.07 -0.57 -6.46
N SER A 160 -21.38 -1.58 -5.66
CA SER A 160 -22.29 -2.67 -6.02
C SER A 160 -23.74 -2.22 -5.91
N GLY A 161 -24.63 -3.03 -6.48
CA GLY A 161 -26.07 -2.82 -6.48
C GLY A 161 -26.73 -2.70 -5.11
N ASP A 162 -26.10 -3.27 -4.09
CA ASP A 162 -26.51 -3.18 -2.69
C ASP A 162 -25.91 -1.97 -1.93
N GLY A 163 -25.09 -1.15 -2.60
CA GLY A 163 -24.44 0.03 -2.05
C GLY A 163 -23.05 -0.21 -1.42
N THR A 164 -22.48 -1.42 -1.52
CA THR A 164 -21.10 -1.68 -1.08
C THR A 164 -20.10 -0.98 -1.99
N PHE A 165 -19.10 -0.29 -1.44
CA PHE A 165 -18.04 0.33 -2.24
C PHE A 165 -17.16 -0.76 -2.87
N LEU A 166 -16.99 -0.72 -4.19
CA LEU A 166 -16.20 -1.70 -4.95
C LEU A 166 -14.86 -1.13 -5.41
N ALA A 167 -14.86 0.08 -5.97
CA ALA A 167 -13.67 0.76 -6.48
C ALA A 167 -13.96 2.25 -6.64
N GLY A 168 -12.95 3.09 -6.83
CA GLY A 168 -13.18 4.51 -7.07
C GLY A 168 -11.92 5.31 -6.88
N LYS A 169 -12.03 6.63 -7.07
CA LYS A 169 -11.02 7.55 -6.53
C LYS A 169 -11.21 7.52 -5.01
N GLY A 170 -10.70 6.45 -4.39
CA GLY A 170 -10.79 6.22 -2.96
C GLY A 170 -10.38 7.51 -2.25
N ALA A 171 -11.06 7.82 -1.15
CA ALA A 171 -10.68 8.97 -0.35
C ALA A 171 -9.16 8.91 -0.15
N VAL A 172 -8.47 10.00 -0.49
CA VAL A 172 -7.02 10.11 -0.30
C VAL A 172 -6.77 9.77 1.16
N LYS A 173 -6.18 8.60 1.40
CA LYS A 173 -5.85 8.18 2.76
C LYS A 173 -4.67 9.03 3.24
N SER A 174 -4.68 9.38 4.51
CA SER A 174 -3.46 9.82 5.16
C SER A 174 -2.51 8.63 5.26
N TRP A 175 -1.30 8.79 4.76
CA TRP A 175 -0.21 7.82 4.89
C TRP A 175 0.64 8.16 6.09
N ASN A 176 1.28 7.17 6.71
CA ASN A 176 2.11 7.37 7.90
C ASN A 176 3.55 6.94 7.63
N ALA A 177 4.52 7.82 7.89
CA ALA A 177 5.94 7.48 7.84
C ALA A 177 6.49 7.33 9.27
N PHE A 178 6.92 6.13 9.62
CA PHE A 178 7.57 5.82 10.89
C PHE A 178 9.06 5.62 10.69
N GLY A 179 9.85 6.17 11.61
CA GLY A 179 11.28 5.94 11.61
C GLY A 179 12.00 6.79 12.64
N ASP A 180 13.29 6.99 12.40
CA ASP A 180 14.16 7.74 13.27
C ASP A 180 14.40 9.18 12.77
N SER A 181 15.60 9.72 13.00
CA SER A 181 16.06 11.03 12.52
C SER A 181 16.05 11.15 10.99
N THR A 182 16.27 10.06 10.26
CA THR A 182 16.22 10.04 8.78
C THR A 182 14.79 10.27 8.24
N THR A 183 13.79 9.80 8.98
CA THR A 183 12.37 10.07 8.67
C THR A 183 11.93 11.43 9.19
N PHE A 184 12.52 11.89 10.30
CA PHE A 184 12.25 13.23 10.83
C PHE A 184 12.76 14.33 9.89
N GLY A 185 13.85 14.07 9.16
CA GLY A 185 14.60 15.05 8.39
C GLY A 185 15.57 15.83 9.28
N ALA A 186 16.28 15.13 10.18
CA ALA A 186 17.32 15.77 11.00
C ALA A 186 18.42 16.38 10.11
N ASP A 187 19.12 17.38 10.63
CA ASP A 187 20.15 18.20 9.97
C ASP A 187 19.66 19.10 8.82
N LEU A 188 18.44 18.91 8.30
CA LEU A 188 17.82 19.87 7.39
C LEU A 188 17.57 21.20 8.09
N THR A 189 17.84 22.30 7.38
CA THR A 189 17.50 23.65 7.85
C THR A 189 16.00 23.92 7.75
N ASP A 190 15.33 23.32 6.75
CA ASP A 190 13.89 23.40 6.57
C ASP A 190 13.27 21.99 6.43
N PRO A 191 13.17 21.23 7.54
CA PRO A 191 12.59 19.88 7.53
C PRO A 191 11.08 19.86 7.25
N THR A 192 10.43 21.03 7.20
CA THR A 192 9.02 21.14 6.83
C THR A 192 8.87 21.01 5.32
N ASN A 193 9.73 21.66 4.52
CA ASN A 193 9.62 21.66 3.06
C ASN A 193 10.60 20.71 2.36
N GLN A 194 11.74 20.40 2.96
CA GLN A 194 12.82 19.64 2.31
C GLN A 194 12.83 18.15 2.66
N CYS A 195 12.11 17.75 3.70
CA CYS A 195 12.11 16.34 4.11
C CYS A 195 11.39 15.47 3.06
N TRP A 196 11.94 14.28 2.81
CA TRP A 196 11.41 13.33 1.82
C TRP A 196 9.92 13.01 2.06
N THR A 197 9.46 13.00 3.32
CA THR A 197 8.05 12.74 3.63
C THR A 197 7.13 13.85 3.10
N THR A 198 7.56 15.11 3.19
CA THR A 198 6.79 16.25 2.65
C THR A 198 6.82 16.21 1.13
N LEU A 199 8.01 16.04 0.56
CA LEU A 199 8.21 15.98 -0.89
C LEU A 199 7.41 14.83 -1.52
N LEU A 200 7.39 13.66 -0.88
CA LEU A 200 6.59 12.51 -1.31
C LEU A 200 5.09 12.81 -1.27
N GLY A 201 4.61 13.49 -0.21
CA GLY A 201 3.23 13.94 -0.10
C GLY A 201 2.81 14.82 -1.29
N THR A 202 3.67 15.78 -1.65
CA THR A 202 3.48 16.62 -2.85
C THR A 202 3.49 15.78 -4.12
N LEU A 203 4.51 14.95 -4.34
CA LEU A 203 4.67 14.17 -5.57
C LEU A 203 3.50 13.21 -5.85
N LEU A 204 2.87 12.67 -4.81
CA LEU A 204 1.77 11.72 -4.94
C LEU A 204 0.39 12.35 -4.72
N GLY A 205 0.31 13.61 -4.28
CA GLY A 205 -0.95 14.25 -3.89
C GLY A 205 -1.61 13.59 -2.68
N ILE A 206 -0.81 13.14 -1.71
CA ILE A 206 -1.26 12.46 -0.49
C ILE A 206 -0.87 13.25 0.75
N THR A 207 -1.62 13.08 1.84
CA THR A 207 -1.20 13.57 3.15
C THR A 207 -0.25 12.57 3.79
N MET A 208 0.95 13.01 4.16
CA MET A 208 1.95 12.20 4.88
C MET A 208 2.05 12.65 6.35
N GLY A 209 1.63 11.79 7.28
CA GLY A 209 1.93 11.91 8.69
C GLY A 209 3.40 11.58 8.95
N LYS A 210 4.17 12.55 9.43
CA LYS A 210 5.59 12.39 9.77
C LYS A 210 5.75 11.99 11.24
N TYR A 211 6.06 10.71 11.49
CA TYR A 211 6.26 10.15 12.83
C TYR A 211 7.71 9.71 13.06
N GLY A 212 8.67 10.30 12.34
CA GLY A 212 10.10 10.12 12.58
C GLY A 212 10.52 10.71 13.92
N GLN A 213 11.40 10.04 14.65
CA GLN A 213 11.93 10.52 15.92
C GLN A 213 13.45 10.44 16.00
N PRO A 214 14.15 11.58 16.14
CA PRO A 214 15.60 11.59 16.28
C PRO A 214 16.09 10.77 17.47
N GLY A 215 17.06 9.88 17.22
CA GLY A 215 17.67 9.02 18.25
C GLY A 215 16.79 7.84 18.72
N ALA A 216 15.59 7.66 18.16
CA ALA A 216 14.75 6.50 18.46
C ALA A 216 15.25 5.25 17.75
N ARG A 217 15.20 4.13 18.47
CA ARG A 217 15.60 2.80 18.01
C ARG A 217 14.40 2.02 17.47
N ALA A 218 14.67 0.92 16.78
CA ALA A 218 13.64 0.11 16.14
C ALA A 218 12.56 -0.41 17.12
N ASP A 219 12.92 -0.84 18.33
CA ASP A 219 11.97 -1.25 19.38
C ASP A 219 11.03 -0.13 19.81
N GLU A 220 11.55 1.08 19.95
CA GLU A 220 10.81 2.25 20.42
C GLU A 220 9.87 2.80 19.35
N ILE A 221 10.32 2.80 18.09
CA ILE A 221 9.50 3.13 16.91
C ILE A 221 8.35 2.13 16.80
N THR A 222 8.65 0.84 16.92
CA THR A 222 7.67 -0.25 16.85
C THR A 222 6.64 -0.15 17.99
N ALA A 223 7.10 0.14 19.22
CA ALA A 223 6.21 0.34 20.36
C ALA A 223 5.32 1.58 20.20
N ARG A 224 5.83 2.67 19.62
CA ARG A 224 5.07 3.90 19.36
C ARG A 224 4.02 3.74 18.27
N ALA A 225 4.33 2.99 17.22
CA ALA A 225 3.34 2.53 16.23
C ALA A 225 2.34 1.49 16.82
N GLY A 226 2.57 1.08 18.07
CA GLY A 226 1.75 0.15 18.84
C GLY A 226 2.01 -1.32 18.50
N ALA A 227 2.91 -1.61 17.58
CA ALA A 227 3.22 -2.98 17.19
C ALA A 227 4.01 -3.76 18.25
N LEU A 228 4.55 -3.07 19.25
CA LEU A 228 5.21 -3.68 20.40
C LEU A 228 4.54 -3.23 21.71
N ARG A 229 4.26 -4.21 22.57
CA ARG A 229 3.81 -3.99 23.95
C ARG A 229 5.01 -3.82 24.85
N VAL A 230 5.00 -2.78 25.68
CA VAL A 230 6.10 -2.45 26.59
C VAL A 230 5.75 -2.89 28.00
N ASN A 231 6.67 -3.51 28.72
CA ASN A 231 6.48 -3.82 30.14
C ASN A 231 7.00 -2.64 30.98
N ALA A 232 6.34 -2.34 32.09
CA ALA A 232 6.78 -1.33 33.04
C ALA A 232 6.41 -1.71 34.48
N THR A 233 7.16 -1.17 35.44
CA THR A 233 6.89 -1.26 36.87
C THR A 233 6.17 0.00 37.34
N VAL A 234 5.13 -0.17 38.16
CA VAL A 234 4.36 0.94 38.74
C VAL A 234 4.96 1.31 40.09
N THR A 235 5.52 2.51 40.19
CA THR A 235 6.09 2.99 41.46
C THR A 235 4.99 3.11 42.51
N GLY A 236 5.22 2.54 43.70
CA GLY A 236 4.22 2.51 44.77
C GLY A 236 3.08 1.49 44.55
N GLY A 237 3.12 0.71 43.46
CA GLY A 237 2.21 -0.41 43.23
C GLY A 237 0.75 -0.02 43.04
N THR A 238 0.44 1.23 42.69
CA THR A 238 -0.93 1.71 42.49
C THR A 238 -1.01 2.69 41.32
N ILE A 239 -1.90 2.43 40.37
CA ILE A 239 -2.35 3.44 39.41
C ILE A 239 -3.45 4.26 40.06
N PRO A 240 -3.34 5.59 40.14
CA PRO A 240 -4.34 6.41 40.82
C PRO A 240 -5.68 6.47 40.06
N ALA A 241 -6.66 7.08 40.72
CA ALA A 241 -7.94 7.45 40.09
C ALA A 241 -7.72 8.49 38.97
N GLN A 242 -8.78 8.80 38.22
CA GLN A 242 -8.72 9.79 37.14
C GLN A 242 -8.06 11.11 37.58
N GLY A 243 -7.19 11.66 36.71
CA GLY A 243 -6.43 12.88 36.98
C GLY A 243 -5.17 12.66 37.82
N GLY A 244 -5.04 11.54 38.52
CA GLY A 244 -3.83 11.19 39.24
C GLY A 244 -2.70 10.75 38.31
N SER A 245 -1.47 10.87 38.81
CA SER A 245 -0.25 10.46 38.10
C SER A 245 0.57 9.44 38.89
N VAL A 246 1.29 8.57 38.18
CA VAL A 246 2.21 7.59 38.77
C VAL A 246 3.46 7.45 37.89
N MET A 247 4.61 7.23 38.53
CA MET A 247 5.86 6.97 37.83
C MET A 247 5.92 5.51 37.35
N LEU A 248 6.26 5.34 36.07
CA LEU A 248 6.56 4.06 35.45
C LEU A 248 8.08 3.93 35.25
N THR A 249 8.64 2.80 35.68
CA THR A 249 10.08 2.49 35.59
C THR A 249 10.30 1.12 34.94
N GLY A 250 11.55 0.78 34.64
CA GLY A 250 11.89 -0.53 34.07
C GLY A 250 11.24 -0.80 32.71
N LEU A 251 11.10 0.24 31.88
CA LEU A 251 10.48 0.11 30.56
C LEU A 251 11.33 -0.80 29.65
N THR A 252 10.73 -1.81 29.03
CA THR A 252 11.43 -2.68 28.07
C THR A 252 11.77 -1.97 26.76
N ALA A 253 11.03 -0.90 26.42
CA ALA A 253 11.38 0.05 25.36
C ALA A 253 10.88 1.44 25.76
N ASP A 254 11.68 2.47 25.52
CA ASP A 254 11.31 3.85 25.85
C ASP A 254 10.67 4.55 24.66
N THR A 255 9.35 4.43 24.59
CA THR A 255 8.51 5.10 23.57
C THR A 255 8.62 6.63 23.53
N LEU A 256 9.22 7.28 24.54
CA LEU A 256 9.48 8.72 24.60
C LEU A 256 10.96 9.08 24.42
N ARG A 257 11.81 8.11 24.03
CA ARG A 257 13.19 8.41 23.65
C ARG A 257 13.24 9.32 22.43
N GLY A 258 14.27 10.16 22.41
CA GLY A 258 14.56 11.12 21.33
C GLY A 258 14.09 12.52 21.67
N THR A 259 14.58 13.54 20.97
CA THR A 259 14.48 14.94 21.45
C THR A 259 13.05 15.51 21.41
N ASN A 260 12.20 15.06 20.48
CA ASN A 260 11.04 15.85 20.04
C ASN A 260 9.66 15.34 20.51
N ILE A 261 9.60 14.38 21.44
CA ILE A 261 8.31 13.94 22.01
C ILE A 261 8.37 14.04 23.54
N ALA A 262 7.53 14.94 24.08
CA ALA A 262 7.38 15.14 25.51
C ALA A 262 6.29 14.24 26.11
N SER A 263 5.29 13.86 25.30
CA SER A 263 4.21 12.98 25.74
C SER A 263 3.50 12.31 24.57
N TYR A 264 2.79 11.21 24.83
CA TYR A 264 1.84 10.61 23.90
C TYR A 264 0.78 9.78 24.63
N GLU A 265 -0.36 9.52 23.99
CA GLU A 265 -1.45 8.77 24.59
C GLU A 265 -1.17 7.26 24.59
N ILE A 266 -1.41 6.64 25.73
CA ILE A 266 -1.24 5.20 25.94
C ILE A 266 -2.45 4.59 26.64
N GLU A 267 -2.52 3.26 26.57
CA GLU A 267 -3.25 2.47 27.56
C GLU A 267 -2.25 1.68 28.40
N VAL A 268 -2.42 1.77 29.71
CA VAL A 268 -1.83 0.83 30.64
C VAL A 268 -2.76 -0.37 30.73
N VAL A 269 -2.22 -1.57 30.55
CA VAL A 269 -2.96 -2.84 30.65
C VAL A 269 -2.44 -3.61 31.85
N THR A 270 -3.31 -3.90 32.82
CA THR A 270 -2.93 -4.70 33.99
C THR A 270 -2.76 -6.18 33.60
N PRO A 271 -2.10 -7.00 34.43
CA PRO A 271 -2.02 -8.45 34.22
C PRO A 271 -3.40 -9.13 34.14
N ALA A 272 -4.41 -8.55 34.81
CA ALA A 272 -5.81 -8.99 34.75
C ALA A 272 -6.54 -8.51 33.47
N GLY A 273 -5.87 -7.80 32.56
CA GLY A 273 -6.43 -7.34 31.29
C GLY A 273 -7.19 -6.01 31.35
N GLN A 274 -7.24 -5.35 32.52
CA GLN A 274 -7.89 -4.04 32.64
C GLN A 274 -7.10 -2.98 31.85
N ARG A 275 -7.77 -2.28 30.94
CA ARG A 275 -7.19 -1.19 30.14
C ARG A 275 -7.52 0.16 30.76
N ILE A 276 -6.50 0.97 31.02
CA ILE A 276 -6.60 2.29 31.65
C ILE A 276 -5.95 3.31 30.72
N ARG A 277 -6.77 4.19 30.13
CA ARG A 277 -6.30 5.24 29.22
C ARG A 277 -5.69 6.40 29.99
N GLY A 278 -4.59 6.94 29.46
CA GLY A 278 -3.91 8.11 29.97
C GLY A 278 -2.80 8.60 29.03
N THR A 279 -2.01 9.52 29.54
CA THR A 279 -0.89 10.12 28.80
C THR A 279 0.41 9.75 29.49
N LEU A 280 1.39 9.27 28.74
CA LEU A 280 2.75 9.09 29.23
C LEU A 280 3.52 10.38 28.99
N TYR A 281 4.16 10.90 30.01
CA TYR A 281 5.01 12.09 29.97
C TYR A 281 6.46 11.71 30.22
N ARG A 282 7.37 12.41 29.56
CA ARG A 282 8.78 12.42 29.89
C ARG A 282 9.03 13.54 30.90
N THR A 283 9.21 13.19 32.16
CA THR A 283 9.48 14.16 33.22
C THR A 283 10.97 14.48 33.33
N ASP A 284 11.84 13.49 33.08
CA ASP A 284 13.28 13.69 32.90
C ASP A 284 13.87 12.64 31.94
N ALA A 285 15.20 12.52 31.86
CA ALA A 285 15.88 11.56 30.98
C ALA A 285 15.43 10.09 31.20
N ASN A 286 15.14 9.70 32.45
CA ASN A 286 14.91 8.31 32.85
C ASN A 286 13.53 8.03 33.47
N VAL A 287 12.78 9.08 33.81
CA VAL A 287 11.49 8.99 34.48
C VAL A 287 10.35 9.20 33.50
N ARG A 288 9.41 8.27 33.50
CA ARG A 288 8.18 8.35 32.71
C ARG A 288 7.00 8.42 33.66
N THR A 289 6.17 9.45 33.51
CA THR A 289 5.00 9.67 34.37
C THR A 289 3.73 9.38 33.58
N PHE A 290 2.91 8.45 34.06
CA PHE A 290 1.59 8.18 33.50
C PHE A 290 0.54 8.97 34.25
N THR A 291 -0.22 9.80 33.53
CA THR A 291 -1.40 10.49 34.08
C THR A 291 -2.66 9.87 33.51
N ARG A 292 -3.53 9.37 34.38
CA ARG A 292 -4.77 8.71 33.96
C ARG A 292 -5.80 9.72 33.48
N THR A 293 -6.35 9.51 32.29
CA THR A 293 -7.41 10.36 31.72
C THR A 293 -8.79 9.70 31.77
N SER A 294 -8.84 8.37 31.76
CA SER A 294 -10.09 7.59 31.87
C SER A 294 -10.67 7.60 33.28
N ALA A 295 -12.00 7.65 33.39
CA ALA A 295 -12.71 7.58 34.67
C ALA A 295 -12.46 6.26 35.43
N GLY A 296 -12.63 6.31 36.76
CA GLY A 296 -12.63 5.14 37.64
C GLY A 296 -11.68 5.26 38.84
N GLY A 297 -11.82 4.33 39.80
CA GLY A 297 -11.06 4.31 41.04
C GLY A 297 -9.61 3.85 40.87
N ALA A 298 -8.80 4.03 41.91
CA ALA A 298 -7.41 3.57 41.95
C ALA A 298 -7.31 2.04 41.77
N VAL A 299 -6.20 1.59 41.18
CA VAL A 299 -5.96 0.18 40.84
C VAL A 299 -4.62 -0.26 41.43
N ALA A 300 -4.65 -1.18 42.39
CA ALA A 300 -3.45 -1.77 42.96
C ALA A 300 -2.83 -2.76 41.95
N VAL A 301 -1.61 -2.46 41.50
CA VAL A 301 -0.86 -3.26 40.53
C VAL A 301 0.63 -2.89 40.56
N GLY A 302 1.52 -3.88 40.67
CA GLY A 302 2.97 -3.67 40.70
C GLY A 302 3.63 -3.55 39.32
N SER A 303 3.10 -4.26 38.32
CA SER A 303 3.64 -4.30 36.96
C SER A 303 2.53 -4.20 35.93
N VAL A 304 2.80 -3.53 34.82
CA VAL A 304 1.81 -3.28 33.78
C VAL A 304 2.42 -3.43 32.40
N TYR A 305 1.54 -3.56 31.42
CA TYR A 305 1.86 -3.43 30.02
C TYR A 305 1.45 -2.04 29.51
N ILE A 306 2.16 -1.52 28.52
CA ILE A 306 1.86 -0.26 27.85
C ILE A 306 1.61 -0.57 26.37
N ASP A 307 0.42 -0.21 25.91
CA ASP A 307 0.06 -0.21 24.50
C ASP A 307 -0.07 1.24 24.01
N SER A 308 0.57 1.59 22.90
CA SER A 308 0.34 2.89 22.25
C SER A 308 -1.13 3.01 21.83
N TYR A 309 -1.83 4.02 22.36
CA TYR A 309 -3.22 4.28 21.99
C TYR A 309 -3.25 4.99 20.62
N THR A 310 -2.46 6.04 20.46
CA THR A 310 -2.34 6.77 19.19
C THR A 310 -1.81 5.87 18.07
N GLY A 311 -0.80 5.06 18.36
CA GLY A 311 -0.22 4.12 17.39
C GLY A 311 -1.21 3.11 16.83
N ARG A 312 -2.16 2.65 17.66
CA ARG A 312 -3.23 1.74 17.20
C ARG A 312 -4.10 2.33 16.11
N GLN A 313 -4.40 3.62 16.20
CA GLN A 313 -5.24 4.32 15.22
C GLN A 313 -4.55 4.42 13.85
N TRP A 314 -3.22 4.43 13.83
CA TRP A 314 -2.42 4.56 12.60
C TRP A 314 -2.31 3.27 11.78
N ARG A 315 -2.70 2.11 12.33
CA ARG A 315 -2.56 0.79 11.67
C ARG A 315 -3.54 0.57 10.51
N ASP A 316 -4.58 1.40 10.45
CA ASP A 316 -5.62 1.37 9.40
C ASP A 316 -5.30 2.26 8.20
N ASN A 317 -4.14 2.92 8.24
CA ASN A 317 -3.63 3.78 7.21
C ASN A 317 -2.42 3.12 6.53
N PRO A 318 -2.20 3.40 5.23
CA PRO A 318 -1.00 2.98 4.54
C PRO A 318 0.24 3.52 5.25
N ALA A 319 1.32 2.75 5.30
CA ALA A 319 2.51 3.17 6.03
C ALA A 319 3.83 2.89 5.32
N LEU A 320 4.82 3.74 5.62
CA LEU A 320 6.23 3.53 5.28
C LEU A 320 7.04 3.41 6.57
N PHE A 321 7.98 2.47 6.60
CA PHE A 321 8.86 2.25 7.74
C PHE A 321 10.33 2.33 7.31
N GLY A 322 11.16 2.96 8.15
CA GLY A 322 12.61 2.80 8.09
C GLY A 322 13.20 2.99 9.48
N MET A 323 13.80 1.93 10.00
CA MET A 323 14.30 1.88 11.37
C MET A 323 15.55 1.00 11.44
N GLY A 324 16.40 1.28 12.42
CA GLY A 324 17.58 0.46 12.70
C GLY A 324 18.90 1.21 12.71
N ILE A 325 18.96 2.49 12.30
CA ILE A 325 20.22 3.27 12.38
C ILE A 325 20.66 3.46 13.82
N ASN A 326 19.75 3.86 14.71
CA ASN A 326 20.11 4.11 16.11
C ASN A 326 20.35 2.83 16.93
N ASP A 327 20.19 1.66 16.31
CA ASP A 327 20.54 0.36 16.86
C ASP A 327 22.02 0.03 16.66
N GLU A 328 22.70 0.67 15.68
CA GLU A 328 24.09 0.38 15.32
C GLU A 328 25.06 0.45 16.51
N PRO A 329 25.04 1.48 17.38
CA PRO A 329 25.97 1.54 18.51
C PRO A 329 25.74 0.43 19.54
N LEU A 330 24.59 -0.27 19.47
CA LEU A 330 24.25 -1.36 20.36
C LEU A 330 24.50 -2.73 19.74
N LEU A 331 24.99 -2.82 18.51
CA LEU A 331 25.27 -4.10 17.88
C LEU A 331 26.44 -4.80 18.59
N THR A 332 26.38 -6.13 18.65
CA THR A 332 27.45 -6.98 19.23
C THR A 332 28.83 -6.69 18.67
N GLY A 333 28.94 -6.43 17.35
CA GLY A 333 30.20 -6.04 16.71
C GLY A 333 30.73 -4.66 17.14
N ASN A 334 29.88 -3.80 17.70
CA ASN A 334 30.24 -2.48 18.24
C ASN A 334 30.34 -2.47 19.78
N GLY A 335 30.42 -3.65 20.41
CA GLY A 335 30.51 -3.77 21.87
C GLY A 335 29.17 -3.69 22.61
N GLY A 336 28.05 -3.69 21.89
CA GLY A 336 26.71 -3.78 22.48
C GLY A 336 26.20 -5.22 22.58
N THR A 337 24.89 -5.38 22.77
CA THR A 337 24.23 -6.69 22.96
C THR A 337 23.15 -6.98 21.91
N ARG A 338 22.80 -6.02 21.05
CA ARG A 338 21.81 -6.20 19.98
C ARG A 338 22.41 -6.96 18.81
N THR A 339 21.54 -7.71 18.16
CA THR A 339 21.85 -8.48 16.96
C THR A 339 20.98 -7.98 15.80
N VAL A 340 21.34 -8.37 14.58
CA VAL A 340 20.49 -8.15 13.40
C VAL A 340 19.11 -8.79 13.60
N LEU A 341 19.06 -9.95 14.27
CA LEU A 341 17.82 -10.68 14.52
C LEU A 341 16.85 -9.92 15.43
N ASP A 342 17.36 -9.15 16.39
CA ASP A 342 16.52 -8.31 17.25
C ASP A 342 15.79 -7.26 16.40
N VAL A 343 16.53 -6.59 15.50
CA VAL A 343 15.96 -5.58 14.59
C VAL A 343 14.96 -6.20 13.61
N GLN A 344 15.27 -7.36 13.06
CA GLN A 344 14.32 -8.13 12.24
C GLN A 344 13.04 -8.46 13.01
N THR A 345 13.14 -8.80 14.29
CA THR A 345 11.99 -9.14 15.14
C THR A 345 11.05 -7.94 15.32
N TRP A 346 11.60 -6.73 15.49
CA TRP A 346 10.78 -5.52 15.56
C TRP A 346 10.14 -5.17 14.21
N TYR A 347 10.83 -5.38 13.09
CA TYR A 347 10.21 -5.29 11.77
C TYR A 347 9.06 -6.28 11.59
N ARG A 348 9.21 -7.54 12.03
CA ARG A 348 8.13 -8.54 11.98
C ARG A 348 6.92 -8.10 12.81
N ALA A 349 7.16 -7.59 14.03
CA ALA A 349 6.11 -7.08 14.89
C ALA A 349 5.36 -5.92 14.21
N GLN A 350 6.09 -4.94 13.66
CA GLN A 350 5.53 -3.82 12.89
C GLN A 350 4.66 -4.31 11.74
N ILE A 351 5.22 -5.14 10.86
CA ILE A 351 4.55 -5.63 9.65
C ILE A 351 3.31 -6.47 9.96
N SER A 352 3.36 -7.32 10.98
CA SER A 352 2.21 -8.16 11.39
C SER A 352 1.03 -7.35 11.96
N THR A 353 1.28 -6.10 12.33
CA THR A 353 0.31 -5.26 13.04
C THR A 353 -0.47 -4.31 12.13
N PHE A 354 0.11 -3.88 11.01
CA PHE A 354 -0.55 -2.97 10.07
C PHE A 354 -1.60 -3.72 9.24
N ARG A 355 -2.83 -3.17 9.23
CA ARG A 355 -3.99 -3.77 8.57
C ARG A 355 -4.19 -3.27 7.15
N ASP A 356 -3.58 -2.12 6.83
CA ASP A 356 -3.53 -1.56 5.49
C ASP A 356 -2.25 -1.98 4.75
N GLU A 357 -1.98 -1.34 3.61
CA GLU A 357 -0.74 -1.44 2.86
C GLU A 357 0.43 -0.90 3.69
N TRP A 358 1.59 -1.54 3.55
CA TRP A 358 2.80 -1.09 4.19
C TRP A 358 4.00 -1.31 3.29
N TRP A 359 5.02 -0.46 3.50
CA TRP A 359 6.28 -0.47 2.78
C TRP A 359 7.43 -0.27 3.76
N ASN A 360 8.58 -0.83 3.45
CA ASN A 360 9.80 -0.62 4.19
C ASN A 360 10.86 -0.07 3.24
N TRP A 361 11.51 1.03 3.60
CA TRP A 361 12.56 1.62 2.77
C TRP A 361 13.98 1.29 3.25
N GLY A 362 14.11 0.61 4.40
CA GLY A 362 15.37 0.08 4.91
C GLY A 362 16.16 1.06 5.78
N VAL A 363 17.48 0.96 5.66
CA VAL A 363 18.48 1.62 6.52
C VAL A 363 19.51 2.31 5.59
N LEU A 364 19.89 3.56 5.88
CA LEU A 364 20.91 4.31 5.12
C LEU A 364 22.33 3.99 5.62
N ASP A 365 23.35 4.52 4.95
CA ASP A 365 24.76 4.39 5.35
C ASP A 365 25.46 5.76 5.37
N ARG A 366 26.63 5.82 6.01
CA ARG A 366 27.50 7.01 6.12
C ARG A 366 28.59 7.06 5.03
N GLY A 367 28.35 6.44 3.87
CA GLY A 367 29.30 6.33 2.77
C GLY A 367 30.35 5.23 2.99
N ALA A 368 31.52 5.38 2.37
CA ALA A 368 32.55 4.34 2.34
C ALA A 368 33.03 3.85 3.73
N SER A 369 32.87 4.63 4.80
CA SER A 369 33.16 4.19 6.17
C SER A 369 32.26 3.06 6.66
N GLU A 370 31.14 2.82 5.99
CA GLU A 370 30.18 1.74 6.25
C GLU A 370 30.03 0.82 5.03
N ALA A 371 31.11 0.69 4.25
CA ALA A 371 31.24 -0.30 3.20
C ALA A 371 31.18 -1.74 3.75
N ALA A 372 31.08 -2.72 2.85
CA ALA A 372 31.05 -4.13 3.21
C ALA A 372 32.31 -4.53 3.98
N GLY A 373 32.17 -5.42 4.96
CA GLY A 373 33.25 -5.84 5.87
C GLY A 373 33.41 -4.95 7.11
N THR A 374 32.60 -3.90 7.24
CA THR A 374 32.46 -3.15 8.50
C THR A 374 31.25 -3.66 9.28
N VAL A 375 31.26 -3.54 10.61
CA VAL A 375 30.13 -4.01 11.45
C VAL A 375 28.80 -3.40 11.02
N ASN A 376 28.76 -2.08 10.81
CA ASN A 376 27.55 -1.38 10.38
C ASN A 376 27.19 -1.72 8.93
N GLY A 377 28.18 -1.76 8.04
CA GLY A 377 27.96 -2.10 6.64
C GLY A 377 27.42 -3.52 6.43
N ASP A 378 27.89 -4.48 7.22
CA ASP A 378 27.43 -5.87 7.17
C ASP A 378 26.03 -6.01 7.78
N TYR A 379 25.76 -5.28 8.87
CA TYR A 379 24.41 -5.18 9.45
C TYR A 379 23.38 -4.63 8.45
N ILE A 380 23.68 -3.52 7.77
CA ILE A 380 22.80 -2.90 6.78
C ILE A 380 22.52 -3.91 5.64
N ARG A 381 23.56 -4.54 5.09
CA ARG A 381 23.43 -5.52 4.00
C ARG A 381 22.66 -6.77 4.43
N ALA A 382 22.84 -7.23 5.67
CA ALA A 382 22.09 -8.35 6.23
C ALA A 382 20.59 -8.01 6.37
N LEU A 383 20.26 -6.79 6.79
CA LEU A 383 18.87 -6.32 6.80
C LEU A 383 18.29 -6.22 5.39
N GLU A 384 19.02 -5.65 4.43
CA GLU A 384 18.57 -5.58 3.04
C GLU A 384 18.33 -6.96 2.43
N ALA A 385 19.25 -7.91 2.64
CA ALA A 385 19.08 -9.28 2.17
C ALA A 385 17.83 -9.93 2.78
N TRP A 386 17.61 -9.70 4.08
CA TRP A 386 16.40 -10.15 4.76
C TRP A 386 15.14 -9.50 4.20
N PHE A 387 15.13 -8.18 3.98
CA PHE A 387 13.99 -7.47 3.40
C PHE A 387 13.65 -7.97 1.99
N VAL A 388 14.65 -8.14 1.12
CA VAL A 388 14.45 -8.69 -0.23
C VAL A 388 13.82 -10.09 -0.14
N SER A 389 14.37 -10.96 0.71
CA SER A 389 13.90 -12.35 0.81
C SER A 389 12.50 -12.49 1.44
N THR A 390 12.10 -11.59 2.34
CA THR A 390 10.86 -11.74 3.12
C THR A 390 9.75 -10.76 2.76
N GLN A 391 10.08 -9.62 2.16
CA GLN A 391 9.12 -8.54 1.88
C GLN A 391 8.96 -8.32 0.36
N GLY A 392 9.88 -8.83 -0.46
CA GLY A 392 9.83 -8.73 -1.92
C GLY A 392 9.63 -7.29 -2.37
N VAL A 393 8.60 -7.04 -3.19
CA VAL A 393 8.28 -5.70 -3.70
C VAL A 393 7.94 -4.68 -2.60
N ARG A 394 7.54 -5.11 -1.39
CA ARG A 394 7.25 -4.19 -0.28
C ARG A 394 8.50 -3.57 0.35
N PHE A 395 9.67 -4.09 0.02
CA PHE A 395 10.94 -3.43 0.32
C PHE A 395 11.31 -2.48 -0.82
N ILE A 396 11.38 -1.18 -0.52
CA ILE A 396 11.84 -0.12 -1.41
C ILE A 396 13.35 0.06 -1.17
N PRO A 397 14.23 -0.34 -2.11
CA PRO A 397 15.67 -0.37 -1.86
C PRO A 397 16.32 1.01 -1.99
N VAL A 398 15.88 1.98 -1.15
CA VAL A 398 16.28 3.39 -1.22
C VAL A 398 17.79 3.55 -1.16
N ARG A 399 18.47 2.92 -0.20
CA ARG A 399 19.92 3.00 -0.06
C ARG A 399 20.64 2.50 -1.31
N ARG A 400 20.19 1.37 -1.91
CA ARG A 400 20.78 0.84 -3.15
C ARG A 400 20.59 1.77 -4.34
N TYR A 401 19.44 2.43 -4.44
CA TYR A 401 19.20 3.45 -5.45
C TYR A 401 20.14 4.65 -5.24
N LEU A 402 20.18 5.21 -4.03
CA LEU A 402 21.04 6.35 -3.71
C LEU A 402 22.54 6.03 -3.89
N ALA A 403 22.94 4.78 -3.64
CA ALA A 403 24.29 4.27 -3.84
C ALA A 403 24.61 3.87 -5.30
N SER A 404 23.81 4.29 -6.27
CA SER A 404 23.97 3.89 -7.68
C SER A 404 24.39 5.07 -8.58
N PRO A 405 25.02 4.79 -9.74
CA PRO A 405 25.25 5.82 -10.77
C PRO A 405 23.96 6.51 -11.23
N GLN A 406 22.81 5.82 -11.16
CA GLN A 406 21.53 6.40 -11.54
C GLN A 406 21.14 7.58 -10.63
N ALA A 407 21.35 7.48 -9.31
CA ALA A 407 21.05 8.59 -8.41
C ALA A 407 21.92 9.82 -8.69
N LEU A 408 23.18 9.64 -9.10
CA LEU A 408 24.06 10.73 -9.52
C LEU A 408 23.62 11.37 -10.85
N ALA A 409 23.07 10.58 -11.78
CA ALA A 409 22.47 11.09 -13.00
C ALA A 409 21.17 11.87 -12.71
N ASP A 410 20.31 11.33 -11.86
CA ASP A 410 19.05 11.96 -11.45
C ASP A 410 19.31 13.26 -10.68
N ALA A 411 20.38 13.33 -9.89
CA ALA A 411 20.80 14.54 -9.18
C ALA A 411 20.94 15.75 -10.12
N ALA A 412 21.42 15.56 -11.35
CA ALA A 412 21.54 16.62 -12.34
C ALA A 412 20.18 17.12 -12.88
N LEU A 413 19.11 16.34 -12.73
CA LEU A 413 17.74 16.75 -13.06
C LEU A 413 17.14 17.65 -11.97
N TYR A 414 17.55 17.46 -10.71
CA TYR A 414 17.04 18.22 -9.56
C TYR A 414 17.89 19.45 -9.23
N GLN A 415 19.19 19.41 -9.50
CA GLN A 415 20.12 20.50 -9.25
C GLN A 415 20.91 20.81 -10.53
N ALA A 416 20.50 21.87 -11.23
CA ALA A 416 21.19 22.33 -12.42
C ALA A 416 22.68 22.60 -12.11
N GLY A 417 23.56 22.06 -12.94
CA GLY A 417 25.02 22.17 -12.76
C GLY A 417 25.62 21.17 -11.76
N PHE A 418 24.84 20.25 -11.19
CA PHE A 418 25.39 19.16 -10.40
C PHE A 418 26.38 18.32 -11.25
N THR A 419 27.57 18.11 -10.71
CA THR A 419 28.61 17.26 -11.30
C THR A 419 29.12 16.33 -10.20
N PRO A 420 29.07 15.00 -10.40
CA PRO A 420 29.62 14.06 -9.43
C PRO A 420 31.11 14.32 -9.16
N THR A 421 31.48 14.27 -7.88
CA THR A 421 32.88 14.36 -7.45
C THR A 421 33.60 13.02 -7.56
N SER A 422 34.92 13.02 -7.43
CA SER A 422 35.71 11.78 -7.30
C SER A 422 35.31 10.95 -6.08
N GLN A 423 34.94 11.61 -4.98
CA GLN A 423 34.46 10.93 -3.77
C GLN A 423 33.10 10.27 -4.01
N ASP A 424 32.19 10.91 -4.76
CA ASP A 424 30.89 10.30 -5.09
C ASP A 424 31.07 8.99 -5.86
N ASN A 425 31.96 8.99 -6.85
CA ASN A 425 32.28 7.78 -7.62
C ASN A 425 32.91 6.68 -6.74
N THR A 426 33.72 7.07 -5.76
CA THR A 426 34.32 6.13 -4.78
C THR A 426 33.25 5.52 -3.88
N ASP A 427 32.33 6.33 -3.36
CA ASP A 427 31.22 5.87 -2.51
C ASP A 427 30.28 4.93 -3.29
N VAL A 428 29.95 5.26 -4.55
CA VAL A 428 29.16 4.38 -5.45
C VAL A 428 29.89 3.06 -5.71
N ALA A 429 31.20 3.10 -5.96
CA ALA A 429 32.00 1.88 -6.18
C ALA A 429 32.04 0.98 -4.94
N ALA A 430 32.03 1.56 -3.74
CA ALA A 430 31.87 0.84 -2.47
C ALA A 430 30.43 0.37 -2.20
N GLY A 431 29.49 0.73 -3.08
CA GLY A 431 28.07 0.46 -2.95
C GLY A 431 27.47 1.15 -1.74
N THR A 432 27.81 2.42 -1.51
CA THR A 432 27.38 3.27 -0.39
C THR A 432 26.84 4.61 -0.87
N VAL A 433 26.08 5.32 -0.03
CA VAL A 433 25.44 6.59 -0.41
C VAL A 433 26.51 7.68 -0.59
N PRO A 434 26.58 8.33 -1.78
CA PRO A 434 27.56 9.36 -2.09
C PRO A 434 27.52 10.54 -1.13
N GLN A 435 28.70 11.06 -0.79
CA GLN A 435 28.85 12.23 0.08
C GLN A 435 28.04 13.44 -0.40
N SER A 436 27.92 13.67 -1.72
CA SER A 436 27.14 14.79 -2.27
C SER A 436 25.63 14.70 -2.03
N LEU A 437 25.10 13.56 -1.58
CA LEU A 437 23.68 13.34 -1.29
C LEU A 437 23.36 13.36 0.22
N ARG A 438 24.38 13.53 1.07
CA ARG A 438 24.27 13.52 2.53
C ARG A 438 25.04 14.65 3.18
N PHE A 439 24.80 14.89 4.45
CA PHE A 439 25.67 15.77 5.23
C PHE A 439 27.00 15.07 5.50
N ALA A 440 28.11 15.84 5.50
CA ALA A 440 29.45 15.27 5.64
C ALA A 440 29.59 14.50 6.96
N GLY A 441 30.04 13.24 6.88
CA GLY A 441 30.19 12.35 8.04
C GLY A 441 28.88 11.92 8.69
N SER A 442 27.73 12.29 8.11
CA SER A 442 26.40 11.98 8.63
C SER A 442 25.74 10.88 7.79
N VAL A 443 24.76 10.24 8.42
CA VAL A 443 23.78 9.34 7.78
C VAL A 443 22.58 10.13 7.23
N HIS A 444 22.40 11.37 7.69
CA HIS A 444 21.29 12.21 7.25
C HIS A 444 21.54 12.74 5.84
N LEU A 445 20.52 12.59 5.00
CA LEU A 445 20.53 13.10 3.64
C LEU A 445 20.49 14.64 3.66
N ASN A 446 21.16 15.26 2.70
CA ASN A 446 21.01 16.70 2.48
C ASN A 446 19.73 16.97 1.65
N PRO A 447 19.37 18.23 1.34
CA PRO A 447 18.14 18.52 0.59
C PRO A 447 18.03 17.77 -0.75
N LEU A 448 19.13 17.61 -1.49
CA LEU A 448 19.15 16.89 -2.76
C LEU A 448 18.93 15.38 -2.56
N GLY A 449 19.59 14.77 -1.57
CA GLY A 449 19.36 13.36 -1.22
C GLY A 449 17.90 13.08 -0.82
N HIS A 450 17.27 14.00 -0.07
CA HIS A 450 15.85 13.89 0.27
C HIS A 450 14.92 14.00 -0.96
N GLN A 451 15.24 14.86 -1.94
CA GLN A 451 14.50 14.96 -3.20
C GLN A 451 14.57 13.66 -3.99
N LEU A 452 15.78 13.10 -4.15
CA LEU A 452 15.99 11.83 -4.85
C LEU A 452 15.28 10.66 -4.16
N MET A 453 15.37 10.58 -2.83
CA MET A 453 14.65 9.57 -2.04
C MET A 453 13.13 9.67 -2.26
N ALA A 454 12.56 10.87 -2.20
CA ALA A 454 11.13 11.08 -2.39
C ALA A 454 10.69 10.70 -3.81
N ALA A 455 11.46 11.09 -4.83
CA ALA A 455 11.18 10.76 -6.22
C ALA A 455 11.22 9.25 -6.50
N PHE A 456 12.23 8.57 -5.96
CA PHE A 456 12.38 7.13 -6.09
C PHE A 456 11.23 6.38 -5.41
N ILE A 457 10.89 6.74 -4.17
CA ILE A 457 9.74 6.16 -3.45
C ILE A 457 8.44 6.44 -4.22
N ALA A 458 8.23 7.66 -4.75
CA ALA A 458 7.04 8.00 -5.52
C ALA A 458 6.90 7.13 -6.78
N SER A 459 7.99 6.94 -7.53
CA SER A 459 8.03 6.05 -8.69
C SER A 459 7.68 4.61 -8.31
N TRP A 460 8.29 4.10 -7.24
CA TRP A 460 8.02 2.76 -6.72
C TRP A 460 6.56 2.56 -6.32
N LEU A 461 5.99 3.50 -5.56
CA LEU A 461 4.60 3.43 -5.13
C LEU A 461 3.64 3.52 -6.31
N ARG A 462 3.89 4.35 -7.32
CA ARG A 462 3.07 4.39 -8.54
C ARG A 462 3.05 3.06 -9.29
N GLN A 463 4.13 2.30 -9.22
CA GLN A 463 4.22 1.01 -9.89
C GLN A 463 3.56 -0.12 -9.09
N TYR A 464 3.73 -0.13 -7.76
CA TYR A 464 3.41 -1.31 -6.95
C TYR A 464 2.31 -1.09 -5.89
N SER A 465 1.92 0.14 -5.58
CA SER A 465 0.88 0.40 -4.58
C SER A 465 -0.52 0.09 -5.09
N ARG A 466 -1.34 -0.50 -4.22
CA ARG A 466 -2.79 -0.63 -4.46
C ARG A 466 -3.51 0.71 -4.58
N TYR A 467 -2.88 1.79 -4.11
CA TYR A 467 -3.35 3.17 -4.20
C TYR A 467 -2.79 3.94 -5.40
N ALA A 468 -2.03 3.28 -6.30
CA ALA A 468 -1.43 3.93 -7.46
C ALA A 468 -2.42 4.78 -8.27
N SER A 469 -3.66 4.31 -8.45
CA SER A 469 -4.73 5.02 -9.17
C SER A 469 -5.28 6.26 -8.45
N THR A 470 -4.97 6.43 -7.16
CA THR A 470 -5.40 7.59 -6.37
C THR A 470 -4.34 8.68 -6.33
N PHE A 471 -3.09 8.37 -6.69
CA PHE A 471 -2.02 9.35 -6.73
C PHE A 471 -2.27 10.32 -7.88
N THR A 472 -2.16 11.62 -7.58
CA THR A 472 -2.21 12.64 -8.63
C THR A 472 -0.79 12.93 -9.08
N LEU A 473 -0.61 13.14 -10.39
CA LEU A 473 0.58 13.83 -10.87
C LEU A 473 0.49 15.26 -10.33
N ALA A 474 1.36 15.63 -9.40
CA ALA A 474 1.65 17.05 -9.20
C ALA A 474 2.16 17.59 -10.54
N ALA A 475 1.51 18.64 -11.03
CA ALA A 475 1.83 19.31 -12.28
C ALA A 475 3.21 19.96 -12.24
#